data_AF-A0A4R4WW90-F1
#
_entry.id   AF-A0A4R4WW90-F1
#
_cell.length_a   1.000
_cell.length_b   1.000
_cell.length_c   1.000
_cell.angle_alpha   90.00
_cell.angle_beta   90.00
_cell.angle_gamma   90.00
#
_symmetry.space_group_name_H-M   'P 1'
#
loop_
_entity.id
_entity.type
_entity.pdbx_description
1 polymer ?
#
loop_
_entity_poly.entity_id
_entity_poly.type
_entity_poly.pdbx_seq_one_letter_code
_entity_poly.pdbx_strand_id
1 'polypeptide(L)'
;MTDRSRVDLLPVSVGDLASGVPQAPVGTLFLMAAKGGLVAPPKYGFPLLFGRNEPDVHLCVGAGDPCVSRCHGRLTCYGTEWWIRNEGRLPIRLPRSNLLVEGAEVPLEPGYSPLFIRTGPRVEHLLEVWVVGGTADRPRAEPHDPTGPRQAWKLEPAERLVLTSLAQRYLRQEEYAQPLSWNQVSEELNALSGSARWTPHRAANVVERVRAALSGKEVRGLTRDEVGEPVGNALNHNLIVELLETTTLTPRDLALLNEDG
;
A
#
# COMPACT_ATOMS: atom_id res chain seq x y z
N MET A 1 -14.89 26.05 17.27
CA MET A 1 -16.09 25.21 17.07
C MET A 1 -16.25 24.88 15.61
N THR A 2 -16.17 23.60 15.29
CA THR A 2 -16.20 23.08 13.92
C THR A 2 -17.62 22.70 13.53
N ASP A 3 -18.05 23.01 12.30
CA ASP A 3 -19.41 22.73 11.80
C ASP A 3 -19.60 21.22 11.60
N ARG A 4 -20.25 20.56 12.56
CA ARG A 4 -20.58 19.12 12.51
C ARG A 4 -21.92 18.82 11.84
N SER A 5 -22.64 19.81 11.32
CA SER A 5 -23.97 19.61 10.72
C SER A 5 -23.96 18.79 9.41
N ARG A 6 -22.78 18.47 8.89
CA ARG A 6 -22.56 17.84 7.58
C ARG A 6 -21.94 16.44 7.67
N VAL A 7 -21.85 15.89 8.88
CA VAL A 7 -21.34 14.56 9.14
C VAL A 7 -22.27 13.81 10.07
N ASP A 8 -22.39 12.51 9.86
CA ASP A 8 -23.08 11.61 10.77
C ASP A 8 -22.06 10.94 11.66
N LEU A 9 -22.21 11.03 12.98
CA LEU A 9 -21.27 10.42 13.92
C LEU A 9 -21.48 8.91 14.00
N LEU A 10 -20.40 8.15 13.94
CA LEU A 10 -20.41 6.71 14.15
C LEU A 10 -19.97 6.41 15.60
N PRO A 11 -20.76 5.62 16.35
CA PRO A 11 -20.35 5.19 17.67
C PRO A 11 -19.16 4.22 17.58
N VAL A 12 -18.37 4.16 18.65
CA VAL A 12 -17.24 3.22 18.78
C VAL A 12 -17.68 1.76 18.58
N SER A 13 -18.95 1.45 18.86
CA SER A 13 -19.53 0.11 18.69
C SER A 13 -19.65 -0.35 17.24
N VAL A 14 -19.45 0.52 16.25
CA VAL A 14 -19.40 0.15 14.83
C VAL A 14 -18.18 -0.76 14.56
N GLY A 15 -17.14 -0.71 15.41
CA GLY A 15 -15.95 -1.54 15.27
C GLY A 15 -14.96 -0.96 14.26
N ASP A 16 -14.39 -1.81 13.41
CA ASP A 16 -13.45 -1.43 12.35
C ASP A 16 -14.14 -1.22 11.00
N LEU A 17 -13.53 -0.39 10.14
CA LEU A 17 -13.95 -0.25 8.74
C LEU A 17 -13.35 -1.35 7.85
N ALA A 18 -12.36 -2.09 8.31
CA ALA A 18 -11.68 -3.13 7.53
C ALA A 18 -12.66 -4.25 7.09
N SER A 19 -13.69 -4.50 7.89
CA SER A 19 -14.74 -5.49 7.63
C SER A 19 -15.76 -5.07 6.55
N GLY A 20 -15.66 -3.83 6.05
CA GLY A 20 -16.59 -3.23 5.10
C GLY A 20 -17.43 -2.12 5.71
N VAL A 21 -18.10 -1.36 4.84
CA VAL A 21 -18.99 -0.25 5.22
C VAL A 21 -20.41 -0.49 4.70
N PRO A 22 -21.43 0.11 5.33
CA PRO A 22 -22.79 0.11 4.79
C PRO A 22 -22.84 0.67 3.36
N GLN A 23 -23.81 0.21 2.57
CA GLN A 23 -24.04 0.73 1.23
C GLN A 23 -24.34 2.24 1.29
N ALA A 24 -23.59 3.02 0.50
CA ALA A 24 -23.71 4.48 0.44
C ALA A 24 -23.39 4.98 -0.98
N PRO A 25 -23.72 6.25 -1.33
CA PRO A 25 -23.36 6.83 -2.62
C PRO A 25 -21.85 6.82 -2.88
N VAL A 26 -21.45 6.73 -4.16
CA VAL A 26 -20.05 6.84 -4.58
C VAL A 26 -19.45 8.16 -4.09
N GLY A 27 -18.23 8.10 -3.57
CA GLY A 27 -17.55 9.23 -2.94
C GLY A 27 -17.97 9.49 -1.49
N THR A 28 -18.82 8.67 -0.89
CA THR A 28 -19.07 8.73 0.56
C THR A 28 -17.81 8.30 1.32
N LEU A 29 -17.44 9.08 2.33
CA LEU A 29 -16.29 8.84 3.18
C LEU A 29 -16.74 8.32 4.54
N PHE A 30 -16.17 7.20 4.96
CA PHE A 30 -16.26 6.70 6.34
C PHE A 30 -14.88 6.88 6.99
N LEU A 31 -14.88 7.39 8.22
CA LEU A 31 -13.69 7.52 9.04
C LEU A 31 -13.92 6.85 10.38
N MET A 32 -12.89 6.18 10.90
CA MET A 32 -12.91 5.61 12.25
C MET A 32 -11.58 5.88 12.97
N ALA A 33 -11.67 6.26 14.23
CA ALA A 33 -10.54 6.40 15.15
C ALA A 33 -10.91 5.77 16.50
N ALA A 34 -9.95 5.68 17.42
CA ALA A 34 -10.14 5.01 18.71
C ALA A 34 -11.31 5.56 19.56
N LYS A 35 -11.72 6.82 19.36
CA LYS A 35 -12.82 7.47 20.09
C LYS A 35 -14.14 7.51 19.33
N GLY A 36 -14.21 6.88 18.16
CA GLY A 36 -15.40 6.84 17.32
C GLY A 36 -15.08 7.28 15.90
N GLY A 37 -16.12 7.35 15.08
CA GLY A 37 -15.99 7.63 13.66
C GLY A 37 -16.99 8.66 13.17
N LEU A 38 -16.98 8.88 11.87
CA LEU A 38 -17.99 9.68 11.18
C LEU A 38 -18.18 9.21 9.74
N VAL A 39 -19.33 9.56 9.17
CA VAL A 39 -19.66 9.42 7.75
C VAL A 39 -19.84 10.81 7.17
N ALA A 40 -19.27 11.04 5.98
CA ALA A 40 -19.44 12.27 5.23
C ALA A 40 -19.81 11.96 3.78
N PRO A 41 -21.00 12.40 3.30
CA PRO A 41 -21.33 12.28 1.88
C PRO A 41 -20.41 13.16 1.03
N PRO A 42 -20.24 12.86 -0.27
CA PRO A 42 -19.40 13.66 -1.16
C PRO A 42 -19.95 15.09 -1.26
N LYS A 43 -19.20 16.05 -0.72
CA LYS A 43 -19.59 17.46 -0.74
C LYS A 43 -18.40 18.33 -1.05
N TYR A 44 -18.45 18.94 -2.23
CA TYR A 44 -17.37 19.78 -2.74
C TYR A 44 -16.92 20.85 -1.74
N GLY A 45 -15.62 20.87 -1.46
CA GLY A 45 -14.96 21.92 -0.69
C GLY A 45 -15.25 21.93 0.81
N PHE A 46 -15.98 20.95 1.35
CA PHE A 46 -16.16 20.85 2.80
C PHE A 46 -14.93 20.19 3.46
N PRO A 47 -14.20 20.90 4.35
CA PRO A 47 -13.03 20.33 5.00
C PRO A 47 -13.43 19.53 6.23
N LEU A 48 -13.03 18.26 6.27
CA LEU A 48 -13.06 17.44 7.48
C LEU A 48 -11.70 17.53 8.15
N LEU A 49 -11.70 17.69 9.47
CA LEU A 49 -10.49 17.95 10.26
C LEU A 49 -10.34 16.83 11.28
N PHE A 50 -9.12 16.34 11.43
CA PHE A 50 -8.78 15.39 12.47
C PHE A 50 -7.51 15.80 13.22
N GLY A 51 -7.42 15.40 14.48
CA GLY A 51 -6.30 15.71 15.36
C GLY A 51 -6.68 15.53 16.83
N ARG A 52 -5.80 15.90 17.76
CA ARG A 52 -6.06 15.65 19.18
C ARG A 52 -7.03 16.63 19.85
N ASN A 53 -7.38 17.73 19.20
CA ASN A 53 -8.17 18.81 19.78
C ASN A 53 -9.67 18.63 19.52
N GLU A 54 -10.28 17.68 20.24
CA GLU A 54 -11.68 17.26 20.09
C GLU A 54 -12.70 18.42 19.88
N PRO A 55 -12.61 19.58 20.56
CA PRO A 55 -13.55 20.69 20.36
C PRO A 55 -13.49 21.38 18.99
N ASP A 56 -12.34 21.32 18.31
CA ASP A 56 -12.07 22.03 17.05
C ASP A 56 -11.77 21.09 15.87
N VAL A 57 -11.96 19.78 16.05
CA VAL A 57 -11.87 18.80 14.97
C VAL A 57 -13.18 18.03 14.81
N HIS A 58 -13.40 17.49 13.63
CA HIS A 58 -14.51 16.60 13.36
C HIS A 58 -14.24 15.21 13.96
N LEU A 59 -13.00 14.73 13.86
CA LEU A 59 -12.59 13.43 14.34
C LEU A 59 -11.37 13.53 15.27
N CYS A 60 -11.50 13.01 16.48
CA CYS A 60 -10.44 13.04 17.47
C CYS A 60 -9.46 11.88 17.26
N VAL A 61 -8.18 12.19 17.03
CA VAL A 61 -7.10 11.22 16.86
C VAL A 61 -5.98 11.59 17.82
N GLY A 62 -5.47 10.62 18.58
CA GLY A 62 -4.41 10.85 19.57
C GLY A 62 -4.80 11.77 20.71
N ALA A 63 -6.03 11.66 21.21
CA ALA A 63 -6.47 12.39 22.38
C ALA A 63 -5.50 12.17 23.56
N GLY A 64 -5.03 13.26 24.17
CA GLY A 64 -4.09 13.22 25.29
C GLY A 64 -2.63 12.97 24.90
N ASP A 65 -2.31 12.66 23.64
CA ASP A 65 -0.93 12.54 23.17
C ASP A 65 -0.41 13.92 22.70
N PRO A 66 0.57 14.54 23.40
CA PRO A 66 1.05 15.87 23.06
C PRO A 66 1.83 15.93 21.73
N CYS A 67 2.30 14.78 21.23
CA CYS A 67 3.03 14.68 19.95
C CYS A 67 2.08 14.75 18.75
N VAL A 68 0.79 14.42 18.94
CA VAL A 68 -0.22 14.61 17.89
C VAL A 68 -0.61 16.09 17.82
N SER A 69 -0.61 16.65 16.62
CA SER A 69 -1.03 18.04 16.41
C SER A 69 -2.52 18.25 16.72
N ARG A 70 -2.88 19.46 17.19
CA ARG A 70 -4.27 19.83 17.53
C ARG A 70 -5.22 19.64 16.35
N CYS A 71 -4.78 20.13 15.19
CA CYS A 71 -5.28 19.77 13.86
C CYS A 71 -4.10 19.07 13.16
N HIS A 72 -4.22 17.77 12.91
CA HIS A 72 -3.16 16.97 12.33
C HIS A 72 -3.36 16.79 10.82
N GLY A 73 -4.59 16.75 10.36
CA GLY A 73 -4.84 16.70 8.93
C GLY A 73 -6.23 17.12 8.55
N ARG A 74 -6.37 17.29 7.25
CA ARG A 74 -7.56 17.81 6.59
C ARG A 74 -7.91 16.93 5.41
N LEU A 75 -9.18 16.58 5.29
CA LEU A 75 -9.74 15.85 4.17
C LEU A 75 -10.68 16.79 3.42
N THR A 76 -10.48 16.93 2.12
CA THR A 76 -11.30 17.80 1.25
C THR A 76 -11.86 16.97 0.11
N CYS A 77 -13.15 17.14 -0.18
CA CYS A 77 -13.79 16.48 -1.31
C CYS A 77 -13.81 17.40 -2.54
N TYR A 78 -13.35 16.89 -3.68
CA TYR A 78 -13.46 17.52 -5.00
C TYR A 78 -14.29 16.61 -5.91
N GLY A 79 -15.58 16.91 -6.04
CA GLY A 79 -16.53 16.06 -6.78
C GLY A 79 -16.85 14.80 -5.97
N THR A 80 -16.27 13.67 -6.37
CA THR A 80 -16.34 12.38 -5.65
C THR A 80 -14.98 11.94 -5.12
N GLU A 81 -13.92 12.70 -5.39
CA GLU A 81 -12.57 12.38 -4.97
C GLU A 81 -12.28 13.03 -3.61
N TRP A 82 -11.63 12.28 -2.73
CA TRP A 82 -11.17 12.81 -1.44
C TRP A 82 -9.67 13.02 -1.47
N TRP A 83 -9.23 14.14 -0.95
CA TRP A 83 -7.83 14.49 -0.84
C TRP A 83 -7.48 14.67 0.61
N ILE A 84 -6.34 14.11 1.02
CA ILE A 84 -5.81 14.24 2.36
C ILE A 84 -4.60 15.17 2.36
N ARG A 85 -4.59 16.13 3.27
CA ARG A 85 -3.50 17.04 3.53
C ARG A 85 -3.01 16.88 4.97
N ASN A 86 -1.70 16.83 5.15
CA ASN A 86 -1.09 16.87 6.48
C ASN A 86 -0.92 18.32 6.95
N GLU A 87 -1.54 18.67 8.08
CA GLU A 87 -1.40 19.96 8.75
C GLU A 87 -0.51 19.87 10.01
N GLY A 88 -0.17 18.65 10.41
CA GLY A 88 0.61 18.35 11.59
C GLY A 88 2.10 18.28 11.31
N ARG A 89 2.89 18.43 12.39
CA ARG A 89 4.36 18.34 12.35
C ARG A 89 4.88 16.93 12.06
N LEU A 90 4.16 15.90 12.52
CA LEU A 90 4.56 14.52 12.29
C LEU A 90 3.96 14.05 10.96
N PRO A 91 4.67 13.19 10.21
CA PRO A 91 4.14 12.64 8.98
C PRO A 91 2.98 11.69 9.25
N ILE A 92 2.03 11.66 8.31
CA ILE A 92 1.00 10.62 8.26
C ILE A 92 1.53 9.49 7.38
N ARG A 93 1.60 8.29 7.92
CA ARG A 93 1.99 7.09 7.16
C ARG A 93 0.76 6.54 6.46
N LEU A 94 0.78 6.59 5.13
CA LEU A 94 -0.19 6.01 4.22
C LEU A 94 0.16 4.52 3.96
N PRO A 95 -0.73 3.75 3.31
CA PRO A 95 -0.41 2.42 2.79
C PRO A 95 0.84 2.44 1.91
N ARG A 96 1.49 1.27 1.77
CA ARG A 96 2.78 1.11 1.06
C ARG A 96 3.93 1.97 1.61
N SER A 97 3.84 2.31 2.90
CA SER A 97 4.87 3.07 3.64
C SER A 97 5.15 4.48 3.09
N ASN A 98 4.23 5.05 2.32
CA ASN A 98 4.32 6.43 1.87
C ASN A 98 4.13 7.38 3.06
N LEU A 99 5.00 8.38 3.18
CA LEU A 99 4.91 9.40 4.21
C LEU A 99 4.33 10.69 3.64
N LEU A 100 3.16 11.08 4.13
CA LEU A 100 2.59 12.39 3.86
C LEU A 100 3.18 13.38 4.87
N VAL A 101 4.20 14.12 4.44
CA VAL A 101 4.89 15.14 5.25
C VAL A 101 4.04 16.40 5.42
N GLU A 102 4.42 17.25 6.38
CA GLU A 102 3.72 18.51 6.65
C GLU A 102 3.52 19.34 5.36
N GLY A 103 2.28 19.78 5.14
CA GLY A 103 1.89 20.59 3.99
C GLY A 103 1.77 19.84 2.65
N ALA A 104 2.10 18.54 2.60
CA ALA A 104 1.85 17.70 1.45
C ALA A 104 0.38 17.26 1.39
N GLU A 105 -0.09 17.00 0.17
CA GLU A 105 -1.47 16.63 -0.12
C GLU A 105 -1.51 15.58 -1.23
N VAL A 106 -2.36 14.56 -1.08
CA VAL A 106 -2.51 13.46 -2.04
C VAL A 106 -3.98 13.01 -2.15
N PRO A 107 -4.41 12.46 -3.30
CA PRO A 107 -5.74 11.86 -3.41
C PRO A 107 -5.80 10.54 -2.63
N LEU A 108 -6.99 10.24 -2.11
CA LEU A 108 -7.35 8.96 -1.52
C LEU A 108 -8.06 8.11 -2.57
N GLU A 109 -7.53 6.92 -2.80
CA GLU A 109 -8.11 5.94 -3.69
C GLU A 109 -9.38 5.32 -3.06
N PRO A 110 -10.40 4.94 -3.86
CA PRO A 110 -11.53 4.18 -3.37
C PRO A 110 -11.13 2.89 -2.64
N GLY A 111 -11.85 2.58 -1.56
CA GLY A 111 -11.62 1.42 -0.70
C GLY A 111 -11.05 1.79 0.68
N TYR A 112 -10.65 0.76 1.43
CA TYR A 112 -10.06 0.89 2.76
C TYR A 112 -8.60 1.35 2.71
N SER A 113 -8.27 2.35 3.52
CA SER A 113 -6.91 2.88 3.69
C SER A 113 -6.64 3.17 5.18
N PRO A 114 -5.81 2.37 5.86
CA PRO A 114 -5.38 2.67 7.22
C PRO A 114 -4.27 3.72 7.20
N LEU A 115 -4.43 4.76 8.00
CA LEU A 115 -3.48 5.85 8.15
C LEU A 115 -2.91 5.85 9.57
N PHE A 116 -1.60 6.06 9.70
CA PHE A 116 -0.94 6.02 11.01
C PHE A 116 -0.21 7.32 11.32
N ILE A 117 -0.36 7.81 12.55
CA ILE A 117 0.48 8.86 13.12
C ILE A 117 1.35 8.21 14.19
N ARG A 118 2.64 8.06 13.90
CA ARG A 118 3.60 7.47 14.83
C ARG A 118 4.19 8.53 15.75
N THR A 119 3.93 8.44 17.05
CA THR A 119 4.46 9.38 18.07
C THR A 119 5.63 8.79 18.87
N GLY A 120 5.90 7.49 18.72
CA GLY A 120 7.06 6.82 19.29
C GLY A 120 7.30 5.43 18.68
N PRO A 121 8.35 4.70 19.09
CA PRO A 121 8.72 3.41 18.48
C PRO A 121 7.63 2.34 18.54
N ARG A 122 6.71 2.43 19.51
CA ARG A 122 5.59 1.48 19.71
C ARG A 122 4.26 2.19 19.96
N VAL A 123 4.18 3.46 19.59
CA VAL A 123 2.97 4.27 19.77
C VAL A 123 2.57 4.83 18.42
N GLU A 124 1.46 4.30 17.90
CA GLU A 124 0.84 4.72 16.65
C GLU A 124 -0.64 4.98 16.88
N HIS A 125 -1.15 6.08 16.30
CA HIS A 125 -2.57 6.38 16.26
C HIS A 125 -3.13 6.02 14.89
N LEU A 126 -4.08 5.10 14.87
CA LEU A 126 -4.78 4.66 13.66
C LEU A 126 -5.95 5.60 13.35
N LEU A 127 -6.00 6.03 12.10
CA LEU A 127 -7.17 6.59 11.44
C LEU A 127 -7.53 5.66 10.28
N GLU A 128 -8.65 4.98 10.40
CA GLU A 128 -9.19 4.19 9.31
C GLU A 128 -10.00 5.07 8.37
N VAL A 129 -9.79 4.87 7.08
CA VAL A 129 -10.47 5.62 6.02
C VAL A 129 -11.08 4.66 5.03
N TRP A 130 -12.33 4.86 4.66
CA TRP A 130 -12.97 4.15 3.56
C TRP A 130 -13.64 5.15 2.61
N VAL A 131 -13.24 5.14 1.34
CA VAL A 131 -13.90 5.92 0.28
C VAL A 131 -14.74 4.98 -0.58
N VAL A 132 -16.05 5.20 -0.66
CA VAL A 132 -16.93 4.35 -1.47
C VAL A 132 -16.65 4.56 -2.96
N GLY A 133 -16.23 3.50 -3.66
CA GLY A 133 -15.89 3.51 -5.09
C GLY A 133 -17.06 3.20 -6.03
N GLY A 134 -16.83 3.42 -7.33
CA GLY A 134 -17.82 3.27 -8.39
C GLY A 134 -18.05 1.86 -8.95
N THR A 135 -17.35 0.83 -8.48
CA THR A 135 -17.48 -0.53 -9.05
C THR A 135 -17.38 -1.66 -8.03
N ALA A 136 -18.37 -2.56 -8.17
CA ALA A 136 -18.53 -3.91 -7.65
C ALA A 136 -18.36 -4.09 -6.13
N ASP A 137 -19.52 -4.08 -5.46
CA ASP A 137 -19.82 -4.85 -4.27
C ASP A 137 -19.19 -6.24 -4.40
N ARG A 138 -17.98 -6.42 -3.85
CA ARG A 138 -17.35 -7.73 -3.79
C ARG A 138 -18.11 -8.46 -2.70
N PRO A 139 -18.82 -9.56 -3.00
CA PRO A 139 -19.55 -10.28 -1.97
C PRO A 139 -18.58 -10.59 -0.83
N ARG A 140 -18.99 -10.23 0.39
CA ARG A 140 -18.21 -10.51 1.59
C ARG A 140 -17.97 -12.02 1.62
N ALA A 141 -16.70 -12.43 1.63
CA ALA A 141 -16.36 -13.83 1.76
C ALA A 141 -16.89 -14.34 3.10
N GLU A 142 -17.60 -15.47 3.07
CA GLU A 142 -18.05 -16.14 4.28
C GLU A 142 -16.84 -16.79 4.98
N PRO A 143 -16.85 -16.96 6.32
CA PRO A 143 -15.72 -17.53 7.05
C PRO A 143 -15.26 -18.93 6.59
N HIS A 144 -16.16 -19.66 5.92
CA HIS A 144 -15.89 -21.00 5.38
C HIS A 144 -15.61 -21.02 3.88
N ASP A 145 -15.64 -19.86 3.22
CA ASP A 145 -15.28 -19.80 1.81
C ASP A 145 -13.82 -20.25 1.64
N PRO A 146 -13.53 -21.10 0.65
CA PRO A 146 -12.16 -21.46 0.36
C PRO A 146 -11.38 -20.19 0.07
N THR A 147 -10.15 -20.10 0.61
CA THR A 147 -9.27 -18.96 0.33
C THR A 147 -9.12 -18.83 -1.19
N GLY A 148 -9.73 -17.79 -1.74
CA GLY A 148 -9.72 -17.55 -3.18
C GLY A 148 -8.28 -17.42 -3.68
N PRO A 149 -7.92 -18.04 -4.82
CA PRO A 149 -6.59 -17.89 -5.36
C PRO A 149 -6.34 -16.42 -5.67
N ARG A 150 -5.32 -15.81 -5.05
CA ARG A 150 -4.76 -14.57 -5.59
C ARG A 150 -4.26 -14.87 -6.99
N GLN A 151 -4.48 -13.95 -7.93
CA GLN A 151 -4.08 -14.12 -9.32
C GLN A 151 -2.55 -14.11 -9.42
N ALA A 152 -1.93 -15.28 -9.25
CA ALA A 152 -0.50 -15.45 -9.43
C ALA A 152 -0.15 -15.29 -10.91
N TRP A 153 0.94 -14.59 -11.19
CA TRP A 153 1.43 -14.40 -12.54
C TRP A 153 2.10 -15.67 -13.05
N LYS A 154 1.77 -16.09 -14.27
CA LYS A 154 2.48 -17.20 -14.91
C LYS A 154 3.88 -16.72 -15.30
N LEU A 155 4.90 -17.40 -14.79
CA LEU A 155 6.31 -17.18 -15.10
C LEU A 155 6.89 -18.45 -15.73
N GLU A 156 7.64 -18.30 -16.80
CA GLU A 156 8.40 -19.41 -17.39
C GLU A 156 9.53 -19.86 -16.43
N PRO A 157 10.02 -21.11 -16.50
CA PRO A 157 11.03 -21.62 -15.58
C PRO A 157 12.29 -20.74 -15.50
N ALA A 158 12.76 -20.22 -16.64
CA ALA A 158 13.90 -19.32 -16.70
C ALA A 158 13.60 -17.93 -16.08
N GLU A 159 12.38 -17.42 -16.24
CA GLU A 159 11.95 -16.16 -15.63
C GLU A 159 11.89 -16.31 -14.11
N ARG A 160 11.25 -17.38 -13.63
CA ARG A 160 11.16 -17.70 -12.20
C ARG A 160 12.55 -17.84 -11.58
N LEU A 161 13.47 -18.55 -12.23
CA LEU A 161 14.83 -18.72 -11.74
C LEU A 161 15.57 -17.37 -11.61
N VAL A 162 15.57 -16.56 -12.68
CA VAL A 162 16.23 -15.24 -12.67
C VAL A 162 15.62 -14.32 -11.62
N LEU A 163 14.29 -14.26 -11.52
CA LEU A 163 13.61 -13.42 -10.54
C LEU A 163 13.82 -13.88 -9.11
N THR A 164 13.94 -15.20 -8.88
CA THR A 164 14.28 -15.76 -7.55
C THR A 164 15.67 -15.29 -7.11
N SER A 165 16.67 -15.38 -7.99
CA SER A 165 18.02 -14.87 -7.70
C SER A 165 17.99 -13.36 -7.43
N LEU A 166 17.34 -12.58 -8.29
CA LEU A 166 17.21 -11.12 -8.10
C LEU A 166 16.53 -10.75 -6.76
N ALA A 167 15.51 -11.52 -6.36
CA ALA A 167 14.69 -11.29 -5.17
C ALA A 167 15.21 -11.96 -3.90
N GLN A 168 16.37 -12.59 -3.91
CA GLN A 168 16.82 -13.48 -2.83
C GLN A 168 16.73 -12.85 -1.43
N ARG A 169 17.18 -11.60 -1.27
CA ARG A 169 17.14 -10.89 0.02
C ARG A 169 15.71 -10.68 0.55
N TYR A 170 14.75 -10.46 -0.35
CA TYR A 170 13.34 -10.34 -0.01
C TYR A 170 12.75 -11.68 0.41
N LEU A 171 13.08 -12.74 -0.33
CA LEU A 171 12.64 -14.11 -0.05
C LEU A 171 13.20 -14.63 1.29
N ARG A 172 14.38 -14.16 1.70
CA ARG A 172 14.99 -14.41 3.02
C ARG A 172 14.49 -13.48 4.13
N GLN A 173 13.59 -12.54 3.83
CA GLN A 173 13.03 -11.56 4.78
C GLN A 173 14.08 -10.69 5.49
N GLU A 174 15.12 -10.27 4.76
CA GLU A 174 16.10 -9.31 5.30
C GLU A 174 15.42 -7.94 5.56
N GLU A 175 15.76 -7.30 6.69
CA GLU A 175 15.13 -6.06 7.18
C GLU A 175 15.19 -4.90 6.17
N TYR A 176 16.30 -4.79 5.42
CA TYR A 176 16.52 -3.79 4.39
C TYR A 176 16.80 -4.44 3.04
N ALA A 177 15.95 -5.39 2.65
CA ALA A 177 16.09 -6.11 1.39
C ALA A 177 16.20 -5.14 0.21
N GLN A 178 17.22 -5.37 -0.62
CA GLN A 178 17.45 -4.68 -1.88
C GLN A 178 17.62 -5.71 -2.98
N PRO A 179 17.24 -5.41 -4.23
CA PRO A 179 17.47 -6.34 -5.33
C PRO A 179 18.96 -6.62 -5.48
N LEU A 180 19.34 -7.86 -5.80
CA LEU A 180 20.74 -8.17 -6.09
C LEU A 180 21.21 -7.42 -7.35
N SER A 181 22.51 -7.16 -7.45
CA SER A 181 23.08 -6.59 -8.68
C SER A 181 23.09 -7.63 -9.81
N TRP A 182 23.03 -7.18 -11.07
CA TRP A 182 23.05 -8.10 -12.22
C TRP A 182 24.30 -8.98 -12.28
N ASN A 183 25.44 -8.52 -11.75
CA ASN A 183 26.66 -9.32 -11.62
C ASN A 183 26.43 -10.48 -10.65
N GLN A 184 25.95 -10.18 -9.44
CA GLN A 184 25.63 -11.19 -8.42
C GLN A 184 24.59 -12.19 -8.92
N VAL A 185 23.53 -11.71 -9.60
CA VAL A 185 22.52 -12.58 -10.21
C VAL A 185 23.18 -13.52 -11.22
N SER A 186 24.03 -13.01 -12.12
CA SER A 186 24.68 -13.87 -13.10
C SER A 186 25.67 -14.86 -12.48
N GLU A 187 26.41 -14.46 -11.44
CA GLU A 187 27.35 -15.32 -10.72
C GLU A 187 26.61 -16.48 -10.04
N GLU A 188 25.52 -16.18 -9.34
CA GLU A 188 24.70 -17.18 -8.67
C GLU A 188 24.05 -18.15 -9.67
N LEU A 189 23.45 -17.63 -10.75
CA LEU A 189 22.82 -18.47 -11.76
C LEU A 189 23.83 -19.40 -12.46
N ASN A 190 25.06 -18.94 -12.68
CA ASN A 190 26.12 -19.76 -13.29
C ASN A 190 26.75 -20.76 -12.32
N ALA A 191 26.55 -20.60 -11.00
CA ALA A 191 27.02 -21.56 -10.01
C ALA A 191 26.16 -22.83 -9.98
N LEU A 192 24.94 -22.79 -10.54
CA LEU A 192 24.04 -23.93 -10.63
C LEU A 192 24.52 -24.94 -11.69
N SER A 193 24.60 -26.21 -11.29
CA SER A 193 24.96 -27.32 -12.17
C SER A 193 24.00 -27.43 -13.37
N GLY A 194 24.52 -27.50 -14.59
CA GLY A 194 23.69 -27.66 -15.79
C GLY A 194 22.94 -26.40 -16.24
N SER A 195 23.18 -25.25 -15.62
CA SER A 195 22.61 -23.97 -16.05
C SER A 195 23.17 -23.49 -17.39
N ALA A 196 22.32 -22.80 -18.16
CA ALA A 196 22.78 -22.09 -19.35
C ALA A 196 23.76 -20.97 -18.95
N ARG A 197 24.74 -20.64 -19.80
CA ARG A 197 25.65 -19.51 -19.52
C ARG A 197 24.85 -18.21 -19.42
N TRP A 198 24.78 -17.65 -18.22
CA TRP A 198 24.11 -16.40 -17.89
C TRP A 198 25.09 -15.24 -17.90
N THR A 199 24.67 -14.13 -18.50
CA THR A 199 25.38 -12.85 -18.42
C THR A 199 24.49 -11.84 -17.69
N PRO A 200 25.07 -10.79 -17.06
CA PRO A 200 24.29 -9.72 -16.43
C PRO A 200 23.21 -9.15 -17.37
N HIS A 201 23.58 -8.93 -18.63
CA HIS A 201 22.67 -8.42 -19.68
C HIS A 201 21.54 -9.41 -20.01
N ARG A 202 21.84 -10.72 -20.10
CA ARG A 202 20.84 -11.74 -20.38
C ARG A 202 19.81 -11.83 -19.25
N ALA A 203 20.25 -11.76 -18.00
CA ALA A 203 19.36 -11.75 -16.85
C ALA A 203 18.48 -10.49 -16.83
N ALA A 204 19.06 -9.31 -17.09
CA ALA A 204 18.32 -8.05 -17.19
C ALA A 204 17.22 -8.12 -18.26
N ASN A 205 17.53 -8.61 -19.47
CA ASN A 205 16.55 -8.74 -20.55
C ASN A 205 15.37 -9.64 -20.20
N VAL A 206 15.60 -10.70 -19.40
CA VAL A 206 14.50 -11.57 -18.93
C VAL A 206 13.55 -10.77 -18.04
N VAL A 207 14.10 -10.01 -17.09
CA VAL A 207 13.32 -9.19 -16.16
C VAL A 207 12.59 -8.07 -16.88
N GLU A 208 13.21 -7.44 -17.88
CA GLU A 208 12.56 -6.41 -18.70
C GLU A 208 11.34 -6.94 -19.46
N ARG A 209 11.42 -8.16 -20.02
CA ARG A 209 10.27 -8.79 -20.69
C ARG A 209 9.13 -9.08 -19.72
N VAL A 210 9.43 -9.61 -18.54
CA VAL A 210 8.42 -9.85 -17.50
C VAL A 210 7.74 -8.54 -17.10
N ARG A 211 8.53 -7.48 -16.88
CA ARG A 211 8.04 -6.14 -16.54
C ARG A 211 7.10 -5.60 -17.61
N ALA A 212 7.47 -5.69 -18.89
CA ALA A 212 6.62 -5.26 -20.00
C ALA A 212 5.31 -6.07 -20.07
N ALA A 213 5.39 -7.39 -19.85
CA ALA A 213 4.22 -8.26 -19.85
C ALA A 213 3.24 -7.98 -18.69
N LEU A 214 3.75 -7.54 -17.53
CA LEU A 214 2.93 -7.18 -16.37
C LEU A 214 2.38 -5.75 -16.45
N SER A 215 3.17 -4.80 -16.96
CA SER A 215 2.70 -3.43 -17.19
C SER A 215 1.48 -3.39 -18.13
N GLY A 216 1.45 -4.27 -19.14
CA GLY A 216 0.29 -4.44 -20.03
C GLY A 216 -0.96 -5.03 -19.35
N LYS A 217 -0.89 -5.44 -18.08
CA LYS A 217 -2.00 -6.01 -17.29
C LYS A 217 -2.39 -5.11 -16.10
N GLU A 218 -2.18 -3.80 -16.26
CA GLU A 218 -2.55 -2.75 -15.28
C GLU A 218 -1.74 -2.76 -13.97
N VAL A 219 -0.58 -3.43 -13.94
CA VAL A 219 0.36 -3.31 -12.81
C VAL A 219 1.13 -1.99 -12.92
N ARG A 220 0.90 -1.09 -11.96
CA ARG A 220 1.51 0.25 -11.90
C ARG A 220 2.94 0.23 -11.33
N GLY A 221 3.73 1.23 -11.69
CA GLY A 221 5.08 1.45 -11.13
C GLY A 221 6.15 0.52 -11.72
N LEU A 222 5.85 -0.07 -12.87
CA LEU A 222 6.72 -0.97 -13.60
C LEU A 222 7.33 -0.30 -14.83
N THR A 223 7.08 0.99 -15.07
CA THR A 223 7.70 1.74 -16.15
C THR A 223 8.43 2.97 -15.63
N ARG A 224 9.44 3.43 -16.39
CA ARG A 224 10.21 4.64 -16.07
C ARG A 224 9.29 5.87 -15.98
N ASP A 225 8.29 5.93 -16.86
CA ASP A 225 7.33 7.04 -16.93
C ASP A 225 6.45 7.11 -15.67
N GLU A 226 6.13 5.97 -15.06
CA GLU A 226 5.33 5.92 -13.83
C GLU A 226 6.15 6.21 -12.56
N VAL A 227 7.43 5.80 -12.53
CA VAL A 227 8.28 5.94 -11.34
C VAL A 227 8.94 7.32 -11.26
N GLY A 228 9.16 7.97 -12.40
CA GLY A 228 9.89 9.24 -12.47
C GLY A 228 11.40 9.07 -12.28
N GLU A 229 12.17 10.10 -12.65
CA GLU A 229 13.63 10.11 -12.49
C GLU A 229 14.05 10.70 -11.14
N PRO A 230 15.10 10.17 -10.48
CA PRO A 230 15.95 9.05 -10.90
C PRO A 230 15.37 7.67 -10.54
N VAL A 231 15.30 6.75 -11.52
CA VAL A 231 14.68 5.43 -11.32
C VAL A 231 15.46 4.51 -10.36
N GLY A 232 16.80 4.53 -10.41
CA GLY A 232 17.65 3.65 -9.60
C GLY A 232 17.23 2.16 -9.66
N ASN A 233 17.14 1.50 -8.50
CA ASN A 233 16.65 0.12 -8.36
C ASN A 233 15.12 0.02 -8.20
N ALA A 234 14.38 1.13 -8.27
CA ALA A 234 12.95 1.17 -7.94
C ALA A 234 12.11 0.23 -8.82
N LEU A 235 12.39 0.10 -10.12
CA LEU A 235 11.66 -0.81 -11.00
C LEU A 235 11.87 -2.29 -10.64
N ASN A 236 13.07 -2.67 -10.18
CA ASN A 236 13.33 -4.03 -9.71
C ASN A 236 12.64 -4.26 -8.36
N HIS A 237 12.69 -3.29 -7.45
CA HIS A 237 12.00 -3.36 -6.18
C HIS A 237 10.47 -3.53 -6.36
N ASN A 238 9.85 -2.66 -7.16
CA ASN A 238 8.41 -2.69 -7.42
C ASN A 238 7.96 -4.01 -8.04
N LEU A 239 8.73 -4.54 -9.01
CA LEU A 239 8.46 -5.85 -9.59
C LEU A 239 8.52 -6.97 -8.55
N ILE A 240 9.54 -6.97 -7.68
CA ILE A 240 9.67 -8.00 -6.65
C ILE A 240 8.52 -7.91 -5.65
N VAL A 241 8.17 -6.70 -5.19
CA VAL A 241 7.04 -6.47 -4.27
C VAL A 241 5.74 -7.00 -4.86
N GLU A 242 5.44 -6.67 -6.12
CA GLU A 242 4.27 -7.19 -6.84
C GLU A 242 4.24 -8.73 -6.88
N LEU A 243 5.38 -9.36 -7.19
CA LEU A 243 5.47 -10.83 -7.27
C LEU A 243 5.29 -11.49 -5.90
N LEU A 244 5.68 -10.83 -4.81
CA LEU A 244 5.45 -11.30 -3.44
C LEU A 244 3.99 -11.09 -3.00
N GLU A 245 3.41 -9.91 -3.25
CA GLU A 245 2.02 -9.59 -2.90
C GLU A 245 1.00 -10.48 -3.63
N THR A 246 1.31 -10.90 -4.85
CA THR A 246 0.51 -11.85 -5.64
C THR A 246 0.84 -13.31 -5.36
N THR A 247 1.78 -13.59 -4.46
CA THR A 247 2.29 -14.94 -4.16
C THR A 247 2.84 -15.68 -5.38
N THR A 248 3.24 -14.94 -6.41
CA THR A 248 3.88 -15.47 -7.62
C THR A 248 5.26 -16.03 -7.31
N LEU A 249 6.01 -15.29 -6.48
CA LEU A 249 7.24 -15.75 -5.86
C LEU A 249 7.03 -15.93 -4.36
N THR A 250 7.62 -16.99 -3.83
CA THR A 250 7.51 -17.40 -2.43
C THR A 250 8.88 -17.85 -1.93
N PRO A 251 9.12 -17.89 -0.61
CA PRO A 251 10.38 -18.39 -0.06
C PRO A 251 10.74 -19.81 -0.53
N ARG A 252 9.77 -20.62 -0.96
CA ARG A 252 10.01 -21.97 -1.53
C ARG A 252 10.80 -21.92 -2.84
N ASP A 253 10.67 -20.84 -3.60
CA ASP A 253 11.40 -20.68 -4.86
C ASP A 253 12.91 -20.60 -4.63
N LEU A 254 13.39 -20.25 -3.42
CA LEU A 254 14.82 -20.31 -3.08
C LEU A 254 15.43 -21.70 -3.26
N ALA A 255 14.63 -22.78 -3.23
CA ALA A 255 15.10 -24.12 -3.54
C ALA A 255 15.66 -24.23 -4.97
N LEU A 256 15.20 -23.40 -5.91
CA LEU A 256 15.72 -23.33 -7.29
C LEU A 256 17.17 -22.85 -7.36
N LEU A 257 17.68 -22.20 -6.30
CA LEU A 257 19.05 -21.69 -6.21
C LEU A 257 19.97 -22.58 -5.38
N ASN A 258 19.42 -23.60 -4.70
CA ASN A 258 20.16 -24.49 -3.81
C ASN A 258 20.15 -25.93 -4.34
N GLU A 259 20.25 -26.15 -5.66
CA GLU A 259 20.36 -27.52 -6.15
C GLU A 259 21.61 -28.18 -5.53
N ASP A 260 21.31 -29.19 -4.69
CA ASP A 260 22.09 -29.96 -3.70
C ASP A 260 21.87 -29.49 -2.23
N GLY A 261 21.02 -30.15 -1.43
CA GLY A 261 20.78 -31.61 -1.37
C GLY A 261 19.37 -32.08 -1.07
#